data_AF-A0A1Y0I7G2-F1
#
_entry.id   AF-A0A1Y0I7G2-F1
#
_cell.length_a   1.000
_cell.length_b   1.000
_cell.length_c   1.000
_cell.angle_alpha   90.00
_cell.angle_beta   90.00
_cell.angle_gamma   90.00
#
_symmetry.space_group_name_H-M   'P 1'
#
loop_
_entity.id
_entity.type
_entity.pdbx_description
1 polymer ?
#
loop_
_entity_poly.entity_id
_entity_poly.type
_entity_poly.pdbx_seq_one_letter_code
_entity_poly.pdbx_strand_id
1 'polypeptide(L)'
;MEKFIFSQASIFHLQKLENQFRKKYGKRYRLSEENSRMELLTESSTSSDIVIQQYFRRFCHELDPQLVEELVMRGIVKPGATH
;
A
#
# COMPACT_ATOMS: atom_id res chain seq x y z
N MET A 1 -9.53 -12.33 13.69
CA MET A 1 -9.11 -11.21 12.84
C MET A 1 -7.63 -11.42 12.57
N GLU A 2 -7.28 -11.88 11.38
CA GLU A 2 -5.88 -12.16 11.04
C GLU A 2 -5.16 -10.81 10.91
N LYS A 3 -4.12 -10.59 11.73
CA LYS A 3 -3.29 -9.39 11.61
C LYS A 3 -2.52 -9.51 10.29
N PHE A 4 -2.57 -8.47 9.46
CA PHE A 4 -1.64 -8.33 8.34
C PHE A 4 -0.20 -8.41 8.85
N ILE A 5 0.46 -9.54 8.61
CA ILE A 5 1.88 -9.70 8.88
C ILE A 5 2.62 -9.33 7.60
N PHE A 6 3.20 -8.14 7.58
CA PHE A 6 4.05 -7.71 6.49
C PHE A 6 5.46 -8.24 6.69
N SER A 7 6.06 -8.76 5.61
CA SER A 7 7.48 -9.04 5.52
C SER A 7 8.33 -7.77 5.75
N GLN A 8 9.60 -7.92 6.12
CA GLN A 8 10.51 -6.78 6.27
C GLN A 8 10.61 -5.94 4.98
N ALA A 9 10.57 -6.61 3.81
CA ALA A 9 10.59 -5.96 2.51
C ALA A 9 9.32 -5.13 2.27
N SER A 10 8.13 -5.71 2.48
CA SER A 10 6.87 -4.96 2.33
C SER A 10 6.74 -3.82 3.33
N ILE A 11 7.24 -3.95 4.57
CA ILE A 11 7.32 -2.84 5.55
C ILE A 11 8.18 -1.69 5.01
N PHE A 12 9.36 -2.00 4.45
CA PHE A 12 10.24 -0.99 3.87
C PHE A 12 9.59 -0.24 2.71
N HIS A 13 8.90 -0.96 1.82
CA HIS A 13 8.19 -0.35 0.70
C HIS A 13 6.97 0.46 1.14
N LEU A 14 6.24 0.01 2.17
CA LEU A 14 5.15 0.75 2.79
C LEU A 14 5.62 2.07 3.41
N GLN A 15 6.77 2.05 4.11
CA GLN A 15 7.40 3.26 4.65
C GLN A 15 7.81 4.23 3.53
N LYS A 16 8.36 3.72 2.42
CA LYS A 16 8.68 4.56 1.26
C LYS A 16 7.43 5.19 0.65
N LEU A 17 6.36 4.43 0.50
CA LEU A 17 5.08 4.94 -0.01
C LEU A 17 4.53 6.06 0.88
N GLU A 18 4.48 5.85 2.21
CA GLU A 18 4.00 6.86 3.15
C GLU A 18 4.83 8.15 3.07
N ASN A 19 6.15 8.02 3.05
CA ASN A 19 7.03 9.18 2.96
C ASN A 19 6.81 10.00 1.67
N GLN A 20 6.58 9.32 0.54
CA GLN A 20 6.31 10.01 -0.73
C GLN A 20 4.91 10.64 -0.74
N PHE A 21 3.92 9.93 -0.21
CA PHE A 21 2.57 10.45 -0.07
C PHE A 21 2.56 11.72 0.81
N ARG A 22 3.25 11.67 1.95
CA ARG A 22 3.41 12.81 2.85
C ARG A 22 4.14 13.97 2.18
N LYS A 23 5.23 13.72 1.45
CA LYS A 23 5.96 14.77 0.72
C LYS A 23 5.09 15.47 -0.32
N LYS A 24 4.20 14.73 -0.98
CA LYS A 24 3.37 15.28 -2.05
C LYS A 24 2.09 15.95 -1.57
N TYR A 25 1.39 15.35 -0.62
CA TYR A 25 0.06 15.78 -0.19
C TYR A 25 0.03 16.36 1.22
N GLY A 26 1.15 16.34 1.96
CA GLY A 26 1.23 16.81 3.34
C GLY A 26 0.53 15.91 4.38
N LYS A 27 -0.22 14.89 3.94
CA LYS A 27 -0.94 13.95 4.80
C LYS A 27 0.00 12.85 5.32
N ARG A 28 -0.01 12.63 6.63
CA ARG A 28 0.78 11.61 7.32
C ARG A 28 -0.09 10.44 7.72
N TYR A 29 0.42 9.22 7.52
CA TYR A 29 -0.24 7.99 7.94
C TYR A 29 0.56 7.26 9.01
N ARG A 30 -0.13 6.77 10.04
CA ARG A 30 0.50 6.04 11.15
C ARG A 30 0.56 4.56 10.82
N LEU A 31 1.69 4.10 10.29
CA LEU A 31 1.87 2.72 9.82
C LEU A 31 1.77 1.63 10.91
N SER A 32 1.79 2.00 12.19
CA SER A 32 1.52 1.06 13.28
C SER A 32 0.03 0.74 13.45
N GLU A 33 -0.85 1.54 12.86
CA GLU A 33 -2.31 1.38 12.96
C GLU A 33 -2.86 0.80 11.65
N GLU A 34 -3.66 -0.27 11.76
CA GLU A 34 -4.21 -0.95 10.59
C GLU A 34 -5.04 0.00 9.73
N ASN A 35 -6.01 0.70 10.33
CA ASN A 35 -6.88 1.63 9.61
C ASN A 35 -6.08 2.69 8.83
N SER A 36 -5.06 3.27 9.46
CA SER A 36 -4.23 4.29 8.82
C SER A 36 -3.41 3.72 7.66
N ARG A 37 -2.94 2.46 7.74
CA ARG A 37 -2.34 1.76 6.59
C ARG A 37 -3.36 1.55 5.48
N MET A 38 -4.56 1.09 5.81
CA MET A 38 -5.60 0.82 4.81
C MET A 38 -6.02 2.10 4.07
N GLU A 39 -6.14 3.23 4.78
CA GLU A 39 -6.39 4.52 4.15
C GLU A 39 -5.27 4.93 3.19
N LEU A 40 -4.01 4.83 3.60
CA LEU A 40 -2.86 5.11 2.73
C LEU A 40 -2.91 4.25 1.47
N LEU A 41 -3.17 2.95 1.60
CA LEU A 41 -3.22 2.03 0.47
C LEU A 41 -4.37 2.36 -0.49
N THR A 42 -5.54 2.72 0.06
CA THR A 42 -6.73 3.08 -0.72
C THR A 42 -6.53 4.39 -1.49
N GLU A 43 -5.99 5.42 -0.85
CA GLU A 43 -5.69 6.68 -1.53
C GLU A 43 -4.55 6.52 -2.55
N SER A 44 -3.55 5.69 -2.23
CA SER A 44 -2.45 5.43 -3.14
C SER A 44 -2.90 4.65 -4.38
N SER A 45 -3.81 3.69 -4.23
CA SER A 45 -4.29 2.87 -5.36
C SER A 45 -5.18 3.65 -6.33
N THR A 46 -5.86 4.69 -5.83
CA THR A 46 -6.74 5.57 -6.62
C THR A 46 -6.05 6.86 -7.06
N SER A 47 -4.82 7.12 -6.61
CA SER A 47 -4.06 8.30 -6.98
C SER A 47 -3.77 8.35 -8.47
N SER A 48 -4.01 9.50 -9.10
CA SER A 48 -3.61 9.78 -10.49
C SER A 48 -2.12 10.12 -10.63
N ASP A 49 -1.39 10.23 -9.53
CA ASP A 49 0.03 10.52 -9.57
C ASP A 49 0.87 9.28 -9.90
N ILE A 50 1.61 9.37 -11.01
CA ILE A 50 2.52 8.35 -11.50
C ILE A 50 3.56 7.97 -10.44
N VAL A 51 4.09 8.92 -9.66
CA VAL A 51 5.11 8.62 -8.65
C VAL A 51 4.50 7.76 -7.54
N ILE A 52 3.36 8.18 -6.98
CA ILE A 52 2.66 7.44 -5.93
C ILE A 52 2.25 6.05 -6.40
N GLN A 53 1.71 5.94 -7.62
CA GLN A 53 1.39 4.67 -8.25
C GLN A 53 2.59 3.75 -8.39
N GLN A 54 3.78 4.26 -8.75
CA GLN A 54 5.00 3.45 -8.80
C GLN A 54 5.39 2.90 -7.42
N TYR A 55 5.34 3.73 -6.37
CA TYR A 55 5.65 3.25 -5.00
C TYR A 55 4.60 2.25 -4.50
N PHE A 56 3.33 2.47 -4.83
CA PHE A 56 2.24 1.55 -4.50
C PHE A 56 2.43 0.19 -5.16
N ARG A 57 2.71 0.16 -6.48
CA ARG A 57 2.98 -1.10 -7.20
C ARG A 57 4.19 -1.84 -6.66
N ARG A 58 5.27 -1.12 -6.32
CA ARG A 58 6.45 -1.73 -5.68
C ARG A 58 6.10 -2.34 -4.32
N PHE A 59 5.26 -1.68 -3.52
CA PHE A 59 4.78 -2.26 -2.27
C PHE A 59 3.99 -3.55 -2.53
N CYS A 60 3.04 -3.54 -3.48
CA CYS A 60 2.27 -4.74 -3.83
C CYS A 60 3.14 -5.89 -4.33
N HIS A 61 4.26 -5.62 -5.00
CA HIS A 61 5.18 -6.65 -5.47
C HIS A 61 5.90 -7.40 -4.33
N GLU A 62 6.08 -6.76 -3.17
CA GLU A 62 6.74 -7.35 -2.00
C GLU A 62 5.76 -8.08 -1.06
N LEU A 63 4.47 -8.09 -1.41
CA LEU A 63 3.43 -8.76 -0.61
C LEU A 63 3.36 -10.24 -0.95
N ASP A 64 3.12 -11.05 0.08
CA ASP A 64 2.76 -12.44 -0.11
C ASP A 64 1.45 -12.54 -0.91
N PRO A 65 1.30 -13.53 -1.79
CA PRO A 65 0.11 -13.67 -2.65
C PRO A 65 -1.22 -13.62 -1.88
N GLN A 66 -1.27 -14.20 -0.69
CA GLN A 66 -2.45 -14.17 0.19
C GLN A 66 -2.83 -12.74 0.62
N LEU A 67 -1.83 -11.88 0.89
CA LEU A 67 -2.06 -10.49 1.25
C LEU A 67 -2.52 -9.66 0.03
N VAL A 68 -2.01 -9.98 -1.16
CA VAL A 68 -2.48 -9.37 -2.41
C VAL A 68 -3.94 -9.72 -2.65
N GLU A 69 -4.33 -10.99 -2.51
CA GLU A 69 -5.71 -11.44 -2.63
C GLU A 69 -6.63 -10.72 -1.65
N GLU A 70 -6.19 -10.52 -0.40
CA GLU A 70 -6.97 -9.78 0.58
C GLU A 70 -7.14 -8.30 0.19
N LEU A 71 -6.09 -7.65 -0.33
CA LEU A 71 -6.21 -6.28 -0.85
C LEU A 71 -7.12 -6.19 -2.07
N VAL A 72 -7.17 -7.24 -2.90
CA VAL A 72 -8.12 -7.35 -4.02
C VAL A 72 -9.55 -7.51 -3.51
N MET A 73 -9.78 -8.41 -2.53
CA MET A 73 -11.09 -8.60 -1.90
C MET A 73 -11.61 -7.32 -1.24
N ARG A 74 -10.71 -6.51 -0.68
CA ARG A 74 -11.02 -5.20 -0.10
C ARG A 74 -11.19 -4.08 -1.14
N GLY A 75 -11.05 -4.38 -2.44
CA GLY A 75 -11.22 -3.41 -3.54
C GLY A 75 -10.09 -2.40 -3.69
N ILE A 76 -8.95 -2.62 -3.03
CA ILE A 76 -7.81 -1.70 -3.02
C ILE A 76 -6.92 -1.95 -4.24
N VAL A 77 -6.71 -3.20 -4.61
CA VAL A 77 -5.96 -3.60 -5.80
C VAL A 77 -6.93 -4.12 -6.85
N LYS A 78 -6.76 -3.69 -8.11
CA LYS A 78 -7.50 -4.28 -9.23
C LYS A 78 -6.82 -5.59 -9.67
N PRO A 79 -7.58 -6.66 -9.94
CA PRO A 79 -7.01 -7.89 -10.49
C PRO A 79 -6.31 -7.58 -11.82
N GLY A 80 -5.04 -8.00 -11.98
CA GLY A 80 -4.22 -7.76 -13.17
C GLY A 80 -3.27 -6.55 -13.11
N ALA A 81 -3.14 -5.86 -11.98
CA ALA A 81 -2.19 -4.74 -11.81
C ALA A 81 -0.73 -5.18 -11.56
N THR A 82 -0.49 -6.50 -11.44
CA THR A 82 0.82 -7.13 -11.25
C THR A 82 1.21 -7.86 -12.53
N HIS A 83 1.84 -7.14 -13.46
CA HIS A 83 2.56 -7.71 -14.59
C HIS A 83 3.98 -7.13 -14.61
#